data_AF-A0A1B6DY87-F1
#
_entry.id   AF-A0A1B6DY87-F1
#
_cell.length_a   1.000
_cell.length_b   1.000
_cell.length_c   1.000
_cell.angle_alpha   90.00
_cell.angle_beta   90.00
_cell.angle_gamma   90.00
#
_symmetry.space_group_name_H-M   'P 1'
#
loop_
_entity.id
_entity.type
_entity.pdbx_description
1 polymer ?
#
loop_
_entity_poly.entity_id
_entity_poly.type
_entity_poly.pdbx_seq_one_letter_code
_entity_poly.pdbx_strand_id
1 'polypeptide(L)'
;TPVTSFFLAAWSTSVKATMTPATSILLAAWSTSVKATMTPATSILLAAWLTSVKATMWTSEQWAQNRYNVCFGESFSLRTSPRNYLLGIKNCGIELGAEYVFDWTHRPSVMYAKAKTDVFYTVMMVEPADHCEEAEYYLHWLELNIAGQRLQVGRPLIHTTTVSVYQGPRLDLQPHHIDFYQIFLFEQSKKLFYNGKWYHLIHQRHMFNPSKFCSSQEIKYSIMSGLQFGIKPDEGL
;
A
#
# COMPACT_ATOMS: atom_id res chain seq x y z
N THR A 1 -25.61 -9.20 -6.74
CA THR A 1 -25.43 -7.78 -7.11
C THR A 1 -25.86 -7.61 -8.56
N PRO A 2 -26.52 -6.50 -8.94
CA PRO A 2 -26.94 -6.33 -10.32
C PRO A 2 -25.69 -6.16 -11.18
N VAL A 3 -25.51 -7.03 -12.17
CA VAL A 3 -24.47 -6.86 -13.19
C VAL A 3 -24.94 -5.73 -14.09
N THR A 4 -24.27 -4.58 -14.03
CA THR A 4 -24.52 -3.51 -14.99
C THR A 4 -23.82 -3.89 -16.29
N SER A 5 -24.62 -4.31 -17.28
CA SER A 5 -24.13 -4.65 -18.61
C SER A 5 -24.08 -3.39 -19.45
N PHE A 6 -22.88 -2.92 -19.79
CA PHE A 6 -22.71 -1.82 -20.74
C PHE A 6 -22.52 -2.39 -22.15
N PHE A 7 -23.33 -1.93 -23.10
CA PHE A 7 -23.10 -2.12 -24.52
C PHE A 7 -22.53 -0.82 -25.09
N LEU A 8 -21.28 -0.86 -25.52
CA LEU A 8 -20.65 0.21 -26.28
C LEU A 8 -20.50 -0.27 -27.72
N ALA A 9 -21.36 0.23 -28.60
CA ALA A 9 -21.18 0.15 -30.04
C ALA A 9 -20.55 1.47 -30.48
N ALA A 10 -19.29 1.42 -30.91
CA ALA A 10 -18.54 2.59 -31.39
C ALA A 10 -17.93 2.30 -32.76
N TRP A 11 -18.10 3.23 -33.70
CA TRP A 11 -17.37 3.26 -34.97
C TRP A 11 -16.19 4.22 -34.79
N SER A 12 -14.98 3.68 -34.60
CA SER A 12 -13.77 4.49 -34.43
C SER A 12 -12.51 3.71 -34.79
N THR A 13 -11.54 4.39 -35.41
CA THR A 13 -10.19 3.87 -35.66
C THR A 13 -9.40 3.58 -34.37
N SER A 14 -9.79 4.19 -33.25
CA SER A 14 -9.20 3.95 -31.94
C SER A 14 -10.22 4.21 -30.82
N VAL A 15 -10.34 3.27 -29.87
CA VAL A 15 -11.18 3.44 -28.67
C VAL A 15 -10.30 3.38 -27.42
N LYS A 16 -10.39 4.42 -26.57
CA LYS A 16 -9.77 4.47 -25.24
C LYS A 16 -10.88 4.45 -24.18
N ALA A 17 -10.84 3.48 -23.28
CA ALA A 17 -11.81 3.37 -22.19
C ALA A 17 -11.10 3.15 -20.84
N THR A 18 -11.60 3.82 -19.80
CA THR A 18 -11.19 3.69 -18.39
C THR A 18 -12.41 3.29 -17.59
N MET A 19 -12.35 2.20 -16.83
CA MET A 19 -13.55 1.60 -16.21
C MET A 19 -13.33 1.22 -14.74
N THR A 20 -14.37 1.42 -13.92
CA THR A 20 -14.41 1.16 -12.47
C THR A 20 -15.02 -0.23 -12.16
N PRO A 21 -14.94 -0.75 -10.91
CA PRO A 21 -15.23 -2.16 -10.63
C PRO A 21 -16.73 -2.55 -10.74
N ALA A 22 -16.97 -3.82 -11.08
CA ALA A 22 -18.26 -4.55 -11.07
C ALA A 22 -19.16 -4.50 -12.33
N THR A 23 -18.60 -4.30 -13.52
CA THR A 23 -19.35 -4.34 -14.79
C THR A 23 -18.93 -5.50 -15.69
N SER A 24 -19.89 -6.26 -16.23
CA SER A 24 -19.66 -7.15 -17.38
C SER A 24 -19.92 -6.37 -18.66
N ILE A 25 -19.03 -6.43 -19.64
CA ILE A 25 -19.15 -5.59 -20.84
C ILE A 25 -18.98 -6.43 -22.09
N LEU A 26 -19.92 -6.23 -23.02
CA LEU A 26 -19.86 -6.70 -24.39
C LEU A 26 -19.45 -5.51 -25.26
N LEU A 27 -18.19 -5.51 -25.68
CA LEU A 27 -17.67 -4.56 -26.67
C LEU A 27 -17.82 -5.18 -28.06
N ALA A 28 -18.76 -4.65 -28.84
CA ALA A 28 -18.84 -4.91 -30.28
C ALA A 28 -18.29 -3.66 -31.00
N ALA A 29 -16.98 -3.66 -31.25
CA ALA A 29 -16.31 -2.58 -31.95
C ALA A 29 -15.67 -3.10 -33.25
N TRP A 30 -15.94 -2.41 -34.36
CA TRP A 30 -15.19 -2.54 -35.60
C TRP A 30 -14.11 -1.46 -35.57
N SER A 31 -12.93 -1.81 -35.05
CA SER A 31 -11.81 -0.89 -34.85
C SER A 31 -10.51 -1.54 -35.28
N THR A 32 -9.48 -0.77 -35.65
CA THR A 32 -8.14 -1.33 -35.89
C THR A 32 -7.33 -1.45 -34.60
N SER A 33 -7.73 -0.76 -33.52
CA SER A 33 -7.05 -0.84 -32.23
C SER A 33 -7.94 -0.41 -31.05
N VAL A 34 -7.93 -1.20 -29.98
CA VAL A 34 -8.61 -0.89 -28.71
C VAL A 34 -7.59 -0.89 -27.58
N LYS A 35 -7.58 0.17 -26.77
CA LYS A 35 -6.79 0.26 -25.53
C LYS A 35 -7.73 0.40 -24.34
N ALA A 36 -7.79 -0.64 -23.51
CA ALA A 36 -8.64 -0.69 -22.31
C ALA A 36 -7.77 -0.84 -21.04
N THR A 37 -8.16 -0.14 -19.97
CA THR A 37 -7.51 -0.22 -18.64
C THR A 37 -8.55 -0.72 -17.63
N MET A 38 -8.29 -1.83 -16.92
CA MET A 38 -9.32 -2.57 -16.17
C MET A 38 -8.84 -3.12 -14.82
N THR A 39 -9.79 -3.42 -13.92
CA THR A 39 -9.57 -3.97 -12.55
C THR A 39 -9.77 -5.50 -12.49
N PRO A 40 -9.32 -6.21 -11.42
CA PRO A 40 -9.31 -7.68 -11.37
C PRO A 40 -10.67 -8.38 -11.24
N ALA A 41 -11.76 -7.65 -11.01
CA ALA A 41 -13.11 -8.21 -10.82
C ALA A 41 -13.98 -8.16 -12.09
N THR A 42 -13.37 -7.96 -13.26
CA THR A 42 -14.08 -7.69 -14.51
C THR A 42 -13.94 -8.86 -15.49
N SER A 43 -15.07 -9.50 -15.83
CA SER A 43 -15.12 -10.52 -16.89
C SER A 43 -15.44 -9.86 -18.23
N ILE A 44 -14.61 -10.12 -19.26
CA ILE A 44 -14.86 -9.64 -20.61
C ILE A 44 -15.21 -10.82 -21.51
N LEU A 45 -16.30 -10.71 -22.25
CA LEU A 45 -16.55 -11.50 -23.45
C LEU A 45 -16.29 -10.60 -24.66
N LEU A 46 -15.12 -10.76 -25.27
CA LEU A 46 -14.74 -10.08 -26.51
C LEU A 46 -15.21 -10.91 -27.71
N ALA A 47 -16.21 -10.43 -28.43
CA ALA A 47 -16.50 -10.88 -29.78
C ALA A 47 -15.98 -9.81 -30.74
N ALA A 48 -14.67 -9.85 -31.04
CA ALA A 48 -14.04 -8.84 -31.86
C ALA A 48 -13.19 -9.48 -32.98
N TRP A 49 -13.46 -9.11 -34.22
CA TRP A 49 -12.61 -9.42 -35.37
C TRP A 49 -11.52 -8.33 -35.45
N LEU A 50 -10.43 -8.49 -34.67
CA LEU A 50 -9.35 -7.48 -34.55
C LEU A 50 -7.99 -8.10 -34.89
N THR A 51 -7.14 -7.35 -35.59
CA THR A 51 -5.76 -7.77 -35.93
C THR A 51 -4.76 -7.56 -34.78
N SER A 52 -5.07 -6.69 -33.79
CA SER A 52 -4.31 -6.61 -32.54
C SER A 52 -5.14 -6.05 -31.39
N VAL A 53 -5.03 -6.68 -30.21
CA VAL A 53 -5.55 -6.18 -28.94
C VAL A 53 -4.38 -6.10 -27.96
N LYS A 54 -4.12 -4.92 -27.40
CA LYS A 54 -3.20 -4.76 -26.27
C LYS A 54 -4.02 -4.42 -25.02
N ALA A 55 -4.44 -5.44 -24.30
CA ALA A 55 -4.97 -5.30 -22.95
C ALA A 55 -3.80 -5.34 -21.96
N THR A 56 -3.65 -4.31 -21.14
CA THR A 56 -2.70 -4.32 -20.02
C THR A 56 -3.50 -4.62 -18.77
N MET A 57 -3.43 -5.86 -18.31
CA MET A 57 -4.12 -6.31 -17.10
C MET A 57 -3.13 -6.21 -15.94
N TRP A 58 -3.38 -5.30 -15.01
CA TRP A 58 -2.56 -5.14 -13.83
C TRP A 58 -2.82 -6.31 -12.87
N THR A 59 -1.78 -6.96 -12.38
CA THR A 59 -1.94 -8.00 -11.34
C THR A 59 -2.34 -7.35 -10.00
N SER A 60 -2.91 -8.13 -9.08
CA SER A 60 -3.16 -7.69 -7.70
C SER A 60 -1.88 -7.14 -7.04
N GLU A 61 -0.73 -7.70 -7.40
CA GLU A 61 0.60 -7.30 -6.96
C GLU A 61 1.02 -5.93 -7.51
N GLN A 62 0.64 -5.59 -8.75
CA GLN A 62 0.92 -4.28 -9.33
C GLN A 62 -0.11 -3.21 -8.90
N TRP A 63 -1.33 -3.58 -8.52
CA TRP A 63 -2.31 -2.65 -7.94
C TRP A 63 -1.98 -2.29 -6.49
N ALA A 64 -1.46 -3.25 -5.71
CA ALA A 64 -0.83 -3.03 -4.41
C ALA A 64 0.42 -2.14 -4.46
N GLN A 65 0.96 -1.90 -5.66
CA GLN A 65 2.06 -0.98 -5.94
C GLN A 65 1.59 0.36 -6.52
N ASN A 66 0.27 0.64 -6.56
CA ASN A 66 -0.17 2.01 -6.78
C ASN A 66 0.34 2.82 -5.58
N ARG A 67 1.26 3.75 -5.86
CA ARG A 67 1.96 4.59 -4.88
C ARG A 67 1.03 5.29 -3.89
N TYR A 68 -0.26 5.42 -4.20
CA TYR A 68 -1.27 6.05 -3.34
C TYR A 68 -2.40 5.10 -2.89
N ASN A 69 -2.29 3.78 -3.10
CA ASN A 69 -3.29 2.83 -2.66
C ASN A 69 -2.68 1.50 -2.19
N VAL A 70 -2.34 1.45 -0.91
CA VAL A 70 -1.77 0.28 -0.23
C VAL A 70 -2.79 -0.30 0.75
N CYS A 71 -3.79 -0.98 0.19
CA CYS A 71 -4.84 -1.66 0.96
C CYS A 71 -5.04 -3.09 0.47
N PHE A 72 -4.26 -4.03 1.01
CA PHE A 72 -4.33 -5.43 0.62
C PHE A 72 -3.87 -6.38 1.73
N GLY A 73 -4.20 -7.65 1.55
CA GLY A 73 -3.96 -8.69 2.53
C GLY A 73 -5.04 -8.71 3.63
N GLU A 74 -4.98 -9.72 4.47
CA GLU A 74 -5.95 -9.95 5.54
C GLU A 74 -5.24 -10.12 6.87
N SER A 75 -5.97 -9.99 7.97
CA SER A 75 -5.46 -10.30 9.33
C SER A 75 -4.32 -9.40 9.81
N PHE A 76 -3.95 -8.36 9.05
CA PHE A 76 -3.03 -7.32 9.44
C PHE A 76 -3.80 -6.13 10.01
N SER A 77 -3.38 -5.65 11.19
CA SER A 77 -3.94 -4.47 11.82
C SER A 77 -2.92 -3.74 12.67
N LEU A 78 -3.18 -2.44 12.86
CA LEU A 78 -2.43 -1.55 13.73
C LEU A 78 -3.37 -1.03 14.82
N ARG A 79 -2.90 -0.99 16.06
CA ARG A 79 -3.61 -0.35 17.16
C ARG A 79 -2.83 0.87 17.64
N THR A 80 -3.44 2.04 17.54
CA THR A 80 -2.84 3.32 17.91
C THR A 80 -2.92 3.59 19.42
N SER A 81 -2.37 4.71 19.89
CA SER A 81 -2.41 5.10 21.30
C SER A 81 -2.53 6.62 21.44
N PRO A 82 -3.40 7.16 22.31
CA PRO A 82 -4.03 6.46 23.44
C PRO A 82 -5.42 5.91 23.18
N ARG A 83 -6.14 6.36 22.15
CA ARG A 83 -7.54 5.97 21.92
C ARG A 83 -7.73 4.53 21.42
N ASN A 84 -6.64 3.80 21.15
CA ASN A 84 -6.69 2.41 20.68
C ASN A 84 -7.48 2.24 19.38
N TYR A 85 -7.40 3.22 18.48
CA TYR A 85 -8.00 3.08 17.15
C TYR A 85 -7.37 1.90 16.43
N LEU A 86 -8.22 1.02 15.87
CA LEU A 86 -7.79 -0.17 15.16
C LEU A 86 -7.86 0.08 13.65
N LEU A 87 -6.71 0.29 13.02
CA LEU A 87 -6.59 0.31 11.56
C LEU A 87 -6.42 -1.12 11.04
N GLY A 88 -7.22 -1.54 10.08
CA GLY A 88 -7.10 -2.81 9.37
C GLY A 88 -7.70 -2.72 7.99
N ILE A 89 -7.82 -3.85 7.29
CA ILE A 89 -8.26 -3.85 5.89
C ILE A 89 -9.67 -3.25 5.69
N LYS A 90 -10.57 -3.37 6.67
CA LYS A 90 -11.97 -2.88 6.60
C LYS A 90 -12.08 -1.35 6.60
N ASN A 91 -11.10 -0.67 7.16
CA ASN A 91 -11.03 0.79 7.30
C ASN A 91 -9.70 1.33 6.74
N CYS A 92 -9.11 0.58 5.80
CA CYS A 92 -7.90 1.00 5.10
C CYS A 92 -8.23 2.15 4.13
N GLY A 93 -7.29 3.09 3.99
CA GLY A 93 -7.46 4.28 3.17
C GLY A 93 -8.35 5.35 3.81
N ILE A 94 -8.67 5.22 5.10
CA ILE A 94 -9.43 6.24 5.82
C ILE A 94 -8.63 7.54 5.89
N GLU A 95 -9.32 8.66 5.67
CA GLU A 95 -8.80 10.01 5.92
C GLU A 95 -9.20 10.43 7.34
N LEU A 96 -8.22 10.80 8.14
CA LEU A 96 -8.38 11.20 9.53
C LEU A 96 -8.15 12.71 9.63
N GLY A 97 -9.00 13.40 10.40
CA GLY A 97 -8.79 14.81 10.73
C GLY A 97 -7.57 15.03 11.64
N ALA A 98 -7.16 16.29 11.78
CA ALA A 98 -5.98 16.69 12.55
C ALA A 98 -6.04 16.23 14.01
N GLU A 99 -7.24 16.11 14.58
CA GLU A 99 -7.49 15.63 15.94
C GLU A 99 -7.07 14.18 16.17
N TYR A 100 -6.92 13.38 15.09
CA TYR A 100 -6.47 11.99 15.16
C TYR A 100 -4.96 11.84 15.06
N VAL A 101 -4.21 12.87 14.68
CA VAL A 101 -2.75 12.80 14.61
C VAL A 101 -2.12 12.45 15.95
N PHE A 102 -2.75 12.90 17.05
CA PHE A 102 -2.29 12.57 18.40
C PHE A 102 -2.21 11.05 18.65
N ASP A 103 -3.07 10.24 18.02
CA ASP A 103 -3.05 8.78 18.18
C ASP A 103 -1.84 8.13 17.50
N TRP A 104 -1.23 8.83 16.56
CA TRP A 104 -0.06 8.41 15.78
C TRP A 104 1.23 9.08 16.26
N THR A 105 1.20 9.79 17.39
CA THR A 105 2.43 10.33 18.02
C THR A 105 3.31 9.21 18.57
N HIS A 106 2.70 8.08 18.93
CA HIS A 106 3.37 6.91 19.45
C HIS A 106 3.35 5.78 18.42
N ARG A 107 4.42 4.98 18.42
CA ARG A 107 4.52 3.78 17.58
C ARG A 107 3.31 2.86 17.81
N PRO A 108 2.52 2.52 16.78
CA PRO A 108 1.36 1.66 16.93
C PRO A 108 1.76 0.23 17.29
N SER A 109 0.86 -0.49 17.96
CA SER A 109 1.00 -1.94 18.13
C SER A 109 0.68 -2.63 16.82
N VAL A 110 1.52 -3.56 16.41
CA VAL A 110 1.37 -4.29 15.14
C VAL A 110 0.81 -5.68 15.39
N MET A 111 -0.26 -6.01 14.69
CA MET A 111 -0.93 -7.30 14.79
C MET A 111 -0.99 -7.98 13.42
N TYR A 112 -0.61 -9.25 13.37
CA TYR A 112 -0.82 -10.11 12.20
C TYR A 112 -1.25 -11.50 12.68
N ALA A 113 -2.56 -11.76 12.68
CA ALA A 113 -3.11 -12.98 13.29
C ALA A 113 -2.65 -14.28 12.61
N LYS A 114 -2.24 -14.19 11.32
CA LYS A 114 -1.72 -15.31 10.53
C LYS A 114 -0.19 -15.46 10.61
N ALA A 115 0.49 -14.71 11.48
CA ALA A 115 1.95 -14.80 11.61
C ALA A 115 2.37 -16.22 12.05
N LYS A 116 3.42 -16.77 11.43
CA LYS A 116 4.03 -18.04 11.83
C LYS A 116 4.98 -17.80 13.00
N THR A 117 4.92 -18.62 14.04
CA THR A 117 5.62 -18.35 15.31
C THR A 117 7.14 -18.45 15.20
N ASP A 118 7.64 -19.26 14.28
CA ASP A 118 9.03 -19.57 13.98
C ASP A 118 9.63 -18.71 12.85
N VAL A 119 8.86 -17.75 12.32
CA VAL A 119 9.25 -16.87 11.22
C VAL A 119 9.45 -15.44 11.70
N PHE A 120 10.35 -14.72 11.01
CA PHE A 120 10.62 -13.31 11.24
C PHE A 120 9.90 -12.43 10.22
N TYR A 121 9.57 -11.22 10.66
CA TYR A 121 8.83 -10.26 9.86
C TYR A 121 9.50 -8.89 9.90
N THR A 122 9.23 -8.10 8.86
CA THR A 122 9.59 -6.68 8.78
C THR A 122 8.33 -5.83 8.74
N VAL A 123 8.33 -4.74 9.50
CA VAL A 123 7.32 -3.67 9.40
C VAL A 123 8.00 -2.41 8.90
N MET A 124 7.36 -1.75 7.95
CA MET A 124 7.83 -0.52 7.35
C MET A 124 6.68 0.48 7.24
N MET A 125 6.90 1.72 7.65
CA MET A 125 5.98 2.83 7.42
C MET A 125 6.67 3.87 6.54
N VAL A 126 6.00 4.26 5.46
CA VAL A 126 6.49 5.22 4.47
C VAL A 126 5.40 6.20 4.06
N GLU A 127 5.82 7.35 3.58
CA GLU A 127 4.97 8.40 3.03
C GLU A 127 5.42 8.66 1.58
N PRO A 128 4.53 8.60 0.57
CA PRO A 128 4.89 8.91 -0.81
C PRO A 128 5.40 10.35 -0.94
N ALA A 129 6.57 10.54 -1.55
CA ALA A 129 7.10 11.87 -1.78
C ALA A 129 6.47 12.54 -3.02
N ASP A 130 5.66 13.59 -2.84
CA ASP A 130 4.96 14.33 -3.89
C ASP A 130 5.84 14.83 -5.05
N HIS A 131 7.14 15.00 -4.82
CA HIS A 131 8.07 15.62 -5.76
C HIS A 131 9.03 14.62 -6.46
N CYS A 132 8.88 13.32 -6.23
CA CYS A 132 9.76 12.32 -6.86
C CYS A 132 9.02 11.55 -7.97
N GLU A 133 9.60 11.48 -9.17
CA GLU A 133 9.11 10.60 -10.26
C GLU A 133 9.41 9.11 -9.99
N GLU A 134 10.42 8.83 -9.16
CA GLU A 134 10.82 7.49 -8.75
C GLU A 134 9.98 6.97 -7.57
N ALA A 135 9.95 5.64 -7.38
CA ALA A 135 9.32 4.93 -6.25
C ALA A 135 10.02 5.20 -4.90
N GLU A 136 10.18 6.48 -4.60
CA GLU A 136 10.83 7.06 -3.44
C GLU A 136 9.80 7.58 -2.45
N TYR A 137 10.15 7.45 -1.18
CA TYR A 137 9.30 7.72 -0.06
C TYR A 137 10.08 8.43 1.03
N TYR A 138 9.37 9.10 1.92
CA TYR A 138 9.89 9.44 3.23
C TYR A 138 9.73 8.24 4.18
N LEU A 139 10.81 7.84 4.86
CA LEU A 139 10.79 6.71 5.79
C LEU A 139 10.42 7.14 7.21
N HIS A 140 9.24 6.74 7.67
CA HIS A 140 8.76 6.99 9.04
C HIS A 140 9.25 5.94 10.03
N TRP A 141 9.26 4.67 9.65
CA TRP A 141 9.59 3.59 10.57
C TRP A 141 10.06 2.35 9.82
N LEU A 142 11.09 1.68 10.34
CA LEU A 142 11.58 0.40 9.80
C LEU A 142 12.09 -0.49 10.93
N GLU A 143 11.39 -1.60 11.12
CA GLU A 143 11.66 -2.60 12.14
C GLU A 143 11.83 -3.97 11.49
N LEU A 144 12.97 -4.62 11.75
CA LEU A 144 13.30 -5.92 11.21
C LEU A 144 13.31 -6.98 12.31
N ASN A 145 13.35 -8.25 11.91
CA ASN A 145 13.53 -9.39 12.82
C ASN A 145 12.43 -9.49 13.88
N ILE A 146 11.20 -9.12 13.53
CA ILE A 146 10.05 -9.26 14.42
C ILE A 146 9.64 -10.73 14.46
N ALA A 147 9.78 -11.39 15.61
CA ALA A 147 9.31 -12.76 15.77
C ALA A 147 7.79 -12.85 15.62
N GLY A 148 7.30 -13.74 14.76
CA GLY A 148 5.87 -13.81 14.40
C GLY A 148 4.93 -14.08 15.58
N GLN A 149 5.39 -14.80 16.61
CA GLN A 149 4.63 -14.99 17.86
C GLN A 149 4.26 -13.66 18.55
N ARG A 150 5.01 -12.58 18.31
CA ARG A 150 4.66 -11.24 18.83
C ARG A 150 3.52 -10.60 18.06
N LEU A 151 3.51 -10.79 16.74
CA LEU A 151 2.51 -10.21 15.85
C LEU A 151 1.14 -10.86 16.02
N GLN A 152 1.06 -12.17 16.31
CA GLN A 152 -0.25 -12.85 16.47
C GLN A 152 -1.17 -12.17 17.48
N VAL A 153 -0.60 -11.60 18.54
CA VAL A 153 -1.32 -11.04 19.69
C VAL A 153 -1.02 -9.55 19.93
N GLY A 154 -0.25 -8.91 19.05
CA GLY A 154 0.10 -7.49 19.19
C GLY A 154 0.97 -7.17 20.40
N ARG A 155 1.92 -8.05 20.74
CA ARG A 155 2.85 -7.85 21.86
C ARG A 155 3.89 -6.77 21.55
N PRO A 156 4.48 -6.14 22.58
CA PRO A 156 5.58 -5.21 22.40
C PRO A 156 6.71 -5.79 21.54
N LEU A 157 7.19 -5.00 20.58
CA LEU A 157 8.28 -5.33 19.68
C LEU A 157 9.62 -5.17 20.42
N ILE A 158 10.06 -6.22 21.12
CA ILE A 158 11.40 -6.29 21.75
C ILE A 158 12.28 -7.31 21.01
N HIS A 159 13.60 -7.25 21.22
CA HIS A 159 14.60 -8.08 20.52
C HIS A 159 14.51 -8.01 18.97
N THR A 160 14.03 -6.89 18.46
CA THR A 160 13.98 -6.56 17.03
C THR A 160 15.23 -5.78 16.62
N THR A 161 15.36 -5.48 15.32
CA THR A 161 16.40 -4.60 14.80
C THR A 161 15.75 -3.33 14.25
N THR A 162 15.89 -2.23 14.99
CA THR A 162 15.28 -0.93 14.64
C THR A 162 16.18 -0.14 13.70
N VAL A 163 16.02 -0.31 12.39
CA VAL A 163 16.82 0.38 11.37
C VAL A 163 16.46 1.87 11.26
N SER A 164 15.19 2.19 11.49
CA SER A 164 14.67 3.55 11.53
C SER A 164 13.67 3.65 12.68
N VAL A 165 13.94 4.51 13.67
CA VAL A 165 13.03 4.73 14.81
C VAL A 165 11.71 5.31 14.30
N TYR A 166 10.59 4.94 14.93
CA TYR A 166 9.28 5.48 14.59
C TYR A 166 9.25 7.00 14.66
N GLN A 167 8.83 7.63 13.57
CA GLN A 167 8.43 9.02 13.53
C GLN A 167 6.99 9.06 13.07
N GLY A 168 6.10 9.59 13.91
CA GLY A 168 4.69 9.75 13.57
C GLY A 168 4.50 10.70 12.38
N PRO A 169 3.26 10.76 11.88
CA PRO A 169 2.84 11.79 10.93
C PRO A 169 3.21 13.19 11.40
N ARG A 170 3.55 14.05 10.44
CA ARG A 170 3.76 15.48 10.68
C ARG A 170 2.49 16.19 10.27
N LEU A 171 2.05 17.15 11.08
CA LEU A 171 1.04 18.10 10.62
C LEU A 171 1.77 19.11 9.75
N ASP A 172 1.74 18.94 8.43
CA ASP A 172 2.04 20.06 7.55
C ASP A 172 0.83 21.01 7.54
N LEU A 173 1.09 22.30 7.62
CA LEU A 173 0.07 23.34 7.71
C LEU A 173 -0.47 23.73 6.32
N GLN A 174 -0.23 22.90 5.31
CA GLN A 174 -0.68 23.18 3.94
C GLN A 174 -2.19 22.95 3.85
N PRO A 175 -2.99 24.01 3.64
CA PRO A 175 -4.43 23.86 3.53
C PRO A 175 -4.77 22.95 2.35
N HIS A 176 -5.69 22.01 2.56
CA HIS A 176 -6.20 21.09 1.53
C HIS A 176 -5.23 20.01 1.02
N HIS A 177 -4.04 19.86 1.60
CA HIS A 177 -3.17 18.73 1.31
C HIS A 177 -3.49 17.53 2.23
N ILE A 178 -3.49 16.30 1.70
CA ILE A 178 -3.69 15.08 2.49
C ILE A 178 -2.40 14.26 2.42
N ASP A 179 -1.78 14.08 3.57
CA ASP A 179 -0.58 13.24 3.70
C ASP A 179 -1.02 11.77 3.81
N PHE A 180 -0.59 10.92 2.89
CA PHE A 180 -0.85 9.49 2.95
C PHE A 180 0.31 8.73 3.57
N TYR A 181 -0.01 7.87 4.53
CA TYR A 181 0.95 7.00 5.20
C TYR A 181 0.63 5.55 4.90
N GLN A 182 1.65 4.81 4.47
CA GLN A 182 1.55 3.43 4.04
C GLN A 182 2.40 2.54 4.94
N ILE A 183 1.81 1.43 5.39
CA ILE A 183 2.43 0.47 6.29
C ILE A 183 2.43 -0.89 5.62
N PHE A 184 3.63 -1.43 5.44
CA PHE A 184 3.85 -2.73 4.83
C PHE A 184 4.32 -3.73 5.87
N LEU A 185 3.84 -4.97 5.73
CA LEU A 185 4.31 -6.14 6.45
C LEU A 185 4.95 -7.12 5.46
N PHE A 186 6.18 -7.54 5.76
CA PHE A 186 6.90 -8.52 4.96
C PHE A 186 7.27 -9.74 5.79
N GLU A 187 7.16 -10.92 5.18
CA GLU A 187 7.73 -12.15 5.72
C GLU A 187 9.21 -12.25 5.32
N GLN A 188 10.08 -12.62 6.27
CA GLN A 188 11.51 -12.83 6.06
C GLN A 188 11.80 -14.34 5.92
N SER A 189 12.60 -14.72 4.92
CA SER A 189 12.99 -16.13 4.75
C SER A 189 13.91 -16.66 5.87
N LYS A 190 14.59 -15.78 6.61
CA LYS A 190 15.44 -16.07 7.77
C LYS A 190 15.67 -14.78 8.57
N LYS A 191 16.17 -14.90 9.81
CA LYS A 191 16.63 -13.75 10.59
C LYS A 191 17.70 -12.98 9.82
N LEU A 192 17.56 -11.67 9.75
CA LEU A 192 18.50 -10.77 9.09
C LEU A 192 19.59 -10.32 10.06
N PHE A 193 20.86 -10.43 9.64
CA PHE A 193 21.97 -9.74 10.28
C PHE A 193 22.19 -8.41 9.56
N TYR A 194 21.57 -7.34 10.06
CA TYR A 194 21.62 -6.05 9.38
C TYR A 194 22.98 -5.37 9.53
N ASN A 195 23.67 -5.15 8.41
CA ASN A 195 24.93 -4.41 8.33
C ASN A 195 24.83 -3.17 7.41
N GLY A 196 23.60 -2.78 7.04
CA GLY A 196 23.33 -1.70 6.09
C GLY A 196 23.28 -0.30 6.72
N LYS A 197 22.77 0.65 5.94
CA LYS A 197 22.60 2.05 6.32
C LYS A 197 21.51 2.23 7.37
N TRP A 198 21.83 2.84 8.51
CA TRP A 198 20.85 3.22 9.51
C TRP A 198 20.24 4.60 9.19
N TYR A 199 18.94 4.77 9.48
CA TYR A 199 18.16 5.96 9.11
C TYR A 199 17.75 6.76 10.35
N HIS A 200 18.74 7.21 11.11
CA HIS A 200 18.52 7.93 12.36
C HIS A 200 18.23 9.42 12.14
N LEU A 201 18.81 10.02 11.10
CA LEU A 201 18.70 11.46 10.84
C LEU A 201 17.61 11.75 9.81
N ILE A 202 16.96 12.92 9.93
CA ILE A 202 15.85 13.33 9.05
C ILE A 202 16.26 13.28 7.58
N HIS A 203 17.42 13.85 7.22
CA HIS A 203 17.91 13.87 5.83
C HIS A 203 18.18 12.48 5.23
N GLN A 204 18.41 11.46 6.08
CA GLN A 204 18.66 10.09 5.59
C GLN A 204 17.36 9.40 5.15
N ARG A 205 16.22 9.82 5.70
CA ARG A 205 14.89 9.22 5.51
C ARG A 205 14.22 9.63 4.21
N HIS A 206 14.64 10.76 3.63
CA HIS A 206 14.20 11.17 2.31
C HIS A 206 14.76 10.21 1.24
N MET A 207 14.06 10.10 0.11
CA MET A 207 14.46 9.27 -1.02
C MET A 207 14.63 7.79 -0.66
N PHE A 208 13.90 7.30 0.35
CA PHE A 208 13.90 5.89 0.71
C PHE A 208 13.13 5.10 -0.35
N ASN A 209 13.75 4.04 -0.87
CA ASN A 209 13.10 3.17 -1.86
C ASN A 209 12.91 1.75 -1.27
N PRO A 210 11.67 1.36 -0.92
CA PRO A 210 11.37 0.05 -0.33
C PRO A 210 11.86 -1.12 -1.18
N SER A 211 11.74 -1.02 -2.51
CA SER A 211 12.15 -2.09 -3.43
C SER A 211 13.67 -2.25 -3.46
N LYS A 212 14.43 -1.14 -3.59
CA LYS A 212 15.90 -1.15 -3.49
C LYS A 212 16.37 -1.64 -2.11
N PHE A 213 15.68 -1.25 -1.04
CA PHE A 213 15.98 -1.77 0.30
C PHE A 213 15.79 -3.29 0.37
N CYS A 214 14.64 -3.81 -0.08
CA CYS A 214 14.36 -5.24 -0.02
C CYS A 214 15.30 -6.07 -0.91
N SER A 215 15.61 -5.59 -2.12
CA SER A 215 16.48 -6.30 -3.08
C SER A 215 17.96 -6.28 -2.69
N SER A 216 18.39 -5.29 -1.89
CA SER A 216 19.77 -5.21 -1.39
C SER A 216 20.03 -6.10 -0.18
N GLN A 217 19.00 -6.69 0.43
CA GLN A 217 19.21 -7.62 1.54
C GLN A 217 19.50 -9.03 1.01
N GLU A 218 20.27 -9.80 1.76
CA GLU A 218 20.59 -11.20 1.45
C GLU A 218 19.41 -12.18 1.63
N ILE A 219 18.23 -11.67 2.01
CA ILE A 219 17.04 -12.48 2.28
C ILE A 219 15.93 -12.17 1.30
N LYS A 220 15.10 -13.18 1.04
CA LYS A 220 13.89 -12.98 0.26
C LYS A 220 12.83 -12.34 1.15
N TYR A 221 12.21 -11.29 0.62
CA TYR A 221 11.03 -10.68 1.18
C TYR A 221 9.81 -11.09 0.36
N SER A 222 8.72 -11.41 1.05
CA SER A 222 7.39 -11.50 0.45
C SER A 222 6.50 -10.47 1.12
N ILE A 223 5.88 -9.60 0.32
CA ILE A 223 4.93 -8.60 0.83
C ILE A 223 3.65 -9.33 1.20
N MET A 224 3.29 -9.29 2.49
CA MET A 224 2.17 -10.07 3.02
C MET A 224 0.89 -9.24 3.08
N SER A 225 1.01 -7.97 3.47
CA SER A 225 -0.12 -7.06 3.64
C SER A 225 0.35 -5.61 3.63
N GLY A 226 -0.56 -4.74 3.23
CA GLY A 226 -0.39 -3.29 3.23
C GLY A 226 -1.62 -2.61 3.80
N LEU A 227 -1.40 -1.61 4.65
CA LEU A 227 -2.42 -0.70 5.14
C LEU A 227 -2.04 0.74 4.80
N GLN A 228 -3.05 1.59 4.65
CA GLN A 228 -2.89 3.01 4.38
C GLN A 228 -3.89 3.81 5.23
N PHE A 229 -3.51 5.03 5.59
CA PHE A 229 -4.40 6.05 6.09
C PHE A 229 -3.93 7.43 5.60
N GLY A 230 -4.85 8.39 5.49
CA GLY A 230 -4.56 9.78 5.18
C GLY A 230 -4.72 10.65 6.42
N ILE A 231 -3.96 11.74 6.52
CA ILE A 231 -4.20 12.81 7.49
C ILE A 231 -4.56 14.08 6.74
N LYS A 232 -5.67 14.68 7.13
CA LYS A 232 -6.17 15.94 6.58
C LYS A 232 -6.00 17.05 7.63
N PRO A 233 -5.43 18.22 7.28
CA PRO A 233 -5.38 19.37 8.17
C PRO A 233 -6.79 19.93 8.41
N ASP A 234 -7.00 20.54 9.57
CA ASP A 234 -8.26 21.20 9.89
C ASP A 234 -8.53 22.34 8.90
N GLU A 235 -9.72 22.37 8.30
CA GLU A 235 -10.13 23.42 7.36
C GLU A 235 -10.53 24.75 8.07
N GLY A 236 -10.21 24.91 9.35
CA GLY A 236 -10.84 25.89 10.24
C GLY A 236 -9.93 26.65 11.19
N LEU A 237 -8.68 26.96 10.80
CA LEU A 237 -7.82 27.93 11.51
C LEU A 237 -7.50 29.14 10.63
#